data_AF-A0A7W1SJ20-F1
#
_entry.id   AF-A0A7W1SJ20-F1
#
_cell.length_a   1.000
_cell.length_b   1.000
_cell.length_c   1.000
_cell.angle_alpha   90.00
_cell.angle_beta   90.00
_cell.angle_gamma   90.00
#
_symmetry.space_group_name_H-M   'P 1'
#
loop_
_entity.id
_entity.type
_entity.pdbx_description
1 polymer ?
#
loop_
_entity_poly.entity_id
_entity_poly.type
_entity_poly.pdbx_seq_one_letter_code
_entity_poly.pdbx_strand_id
1 'polypeptide(L)' 'MWHPESIYDAAGHLDEGVVHAWLDGQLAPEPAASVEQHAAACTVCSAMVAEARGLIAGASRV' A
#
# COMPACT_ATOMS: atom_id res chain seq x y z
N MET A 1 -2.35 11.51 -12.17
CA MET A 1 -3.21 10.53 -12.86
C MET A 1 -2.91 9.21 -12.18
N TRP A 2 -3.83 8.69 -11.38
CA TRP A 2 -3.68 7.35 -10.80
C TRP A 2 -3.81 6.33 -11.92
N HIS A 3 -2.83 5.43 -12.03
CA HIS A 3 -2.79 4.37 -13.03
C HIS A 3 -3.08 3.04 -12.33
N PRO A 4 -4.32 2.51 -12.39
CA PRO A 4 -4.71 1.27 -11.70
C PRO A 4 -3.90 0.02 -12.12
N GLU A 5 -3.15 0.12 -13.22
CA GLU A 5 -2.35 -0.95 -13.79
C GLU A 5 -0.93 -1.08 -13.20
N SER A 6 -0.43 -0.07 -12.49
CA SER A 6 0.93 -0.10 -11.92
C SER A 6 0.91 -0.20 -10.39
N ILE A 7 1.35 -1.35 -9.88
CA ILE A 7 1.55 -1.60 -8.44
C ILE A 7 2.69 -0.74 -7.89
N TYR A 8 3.64 -0.35 -8.76
CA TYR A 8 4.86 0.34 -8.38
C TYR A 8 4.94 1.76 -8.97
N ASP A 9 5.63 2.65 -8.27
CA ASP A 9 6.01 3.97 -8.73
C ASP A 9 7.26 3.93 -9.65
N ALA A 10 7.70 5.10 -10.09
CA ALA A 10 8.87 5.23 -10.97
C ALA A 10 10.20 4.82 -10.30
N ALA A 11 10.27 4.76 -8.97
CA ALA A 11 11.43 4.35 -8.20
C ALA A 11 11.42 2.84 -7.85
N GLY A 12 10.35 2.13 -8.22
CA GLY A 12 10.17 0.71 -7.90
C GLY A 12 9.68 0.45 -6.47
N HIS A 13 9.13 1.48 -5.81
CA HIS A 13 8.40 1.33 -4.55
C HIS A 13 6.92 1.16 -4.84
N LEU A 14 6.15 0.71 -3.85
CA LEU A 14 4.70 0.65 -4.00
C LEU A 14 4.13 2.03 -4.24
N ASP A 15 3.18 2.14 -5.17
CA ASP A 15 2.39 3.36 -5.32
C ASP A 15 1.56 3.59 -4.05
N GLU A 16 1.55 4.83 -3.56
CA GLU A 16 0.82 5.21 -2.35
C GLU A 16 -0.68 4.87 -2.47
N GLY A 17 -1.29 5.16 -3.62
CA GLY A 17 -2.69 4.85 -3.89
C GLY A 17 -2.97 3.34 -3.87
N VAL A 18 -2.02 2.52 -4.31
CA VAL A 18 -2.08 1.06 -4.22
C VAL A 18 -1.99 0.57 -2.79
N VAL A 19 -1.14 1.18 -1.95
CA VAL A 19 -1.07 0.85 -0.51
C VAL A 19 -2.40 1.14 0.19
N HIS A 20 -3.01 2.29 -0.08
CA HIS A 20 -4.33 2.61 0.46
C HIS A 20 -5.40 1.63 -0.03
N ALA A 21 -5.47 1.37 -1.33
CA ALA A 21 -6.42 0.41 -1.89
C ALA A 21 -6.24 -1.01 -1.31
N TRP A 22 -4.99 -1.43 -1.05
CA TRP A 22 -4.70 -2.70 -0.39
C TRP A 22 -5.23 -2.75 1.05
N LEU A 23 -4.95 -1.71 1.84
CA LEU A 23 -5.38 -1.62 3.23
C LEU A 23 -6.92 -1.52 3.36
N ASP A 24 -7.58 -0.91 2.38
CA ASP A 24 -9.04 -0.82 2.28
C ASP A 24 -9.68 -2.11 1.72
N GLY A 25 -8.89 -3.15 1.41
CA GLY A 25 -9.36 -4.42 0.88
C GLY A 25 -9.91 -4.33 -0.56
N GLN A 26 -9.50 -3.32 -1.32
CA GLN A 26 -9.97 -3.03 -2.68
C GLN A 26 -9.10 -3.65 -3.78
N LEU A 27 -7.98 -4.30 -3.44
CA LEU A 27 -7.17 -5.04 -4.41
C LEU A 27 -7.68 -6.47 -4.58
N ALA A 28 -7.56 -6.97 -5.82
CA ALA A 28 -7.72 -8.40 -6.10
C ALA A 28 -6.64 -9.24 -5.38
N PRO A 29 -6.87 -10.55 -5.17
CA PRO A 29 -5.97 -11.39 -4.38
C PRO A 29 -4.51 -11.42 -4.87
N GLU A 30 -4.30 -11.44 -6.18
CA GLU A 30 -2.96 -11.51 -6.79
C GLU A 30 -2.13 -10.24 -6.57
N PRO A 31 -2.61 -9.02 -6.92
CA PRO A 31 -1.88 -7.79 -6.61
C PRO A 31 -1.75 -7.55 -5.10
N ALA A 32 -2.74 -7.95 -4.28
CA ALA A 32 -2.63 -7.86 -2.82
C ALA A 32 -1.47 -8.70 -2.27
N ALA A 33 -1.26 -9.92 -2.77
CA ALA A 33 -0.14 -10.77 -2.38
C ALA A 33 1.21 -10.17 -2.81
N SER A 34 1.27 -9.55 -3.99
CA SER A 34 2.47 -8.85 -4.48
C SER A 34 2.82 -7.63 -3.60
N VAL A 35 1.81 -6.84 -3.22
CA VAL A 35 1.94 -5.71 -2.29
C VAL A 35 2.45 -6.19 -0.92
N GLU A 36 1.84 -7.23 -0.36
CA GLU A 36 2.23 -7.79 0.93
C GLU A 36 3.68 -8.29 0.92
N GLN A 37 4.06 -9.04 -0.13
CA GLN A 37 5.43 -9.55 -0.29
C GLN A 37 6.45 -8.40 -0.39
N HIS A 38 6.16 -7.37 -1.19
CA HIS A 38 7.06 -6.23 -1.34
C HIS A 38 7.19 -5.43 -0.04
N ALA A 39 6.08 -5.14 0.62
CA ALA A 39 6.07 -4.40 1.88
C ALA A 39 6.86 -5.13 2.98
N ALA A 40 6.85 -6.47 2.98
CA ALA A 40 7.65 -7.28 3.92
C ALA A 40 9.16 -7.24 3.61
N ALA A 41 9.56 -7.05 2.34
CA ALA A 41 10.96 -7.10 1.91
C ALA A 41 11.63 -5.72 1.78
N CYS A 42 10.86 -4.64 1.70
CA CYS A 42 11.35 -3.28 1.42
C CYS A 42 11.11 -2.35 2.61
N THR A 43 12.20 -1.86 3.23
CA THR A 43 12.13 -0.98 4.41
C THR A 43 11.34 0.31 4.15
N VAL A 44 11.47 0.90 2.96
CA VAL A 44 10.74 2.12 2.57
C VAL A 44 9.24 1.85 2.52
N CYS A 45 8.84 0.77 1.86
CA CYS A 45 7.44 0.40 1.74
C CYS A 45 6.84 -0.05 3.08
N SER A 46 7.63 -0.75 3.91
CA SER A 46 7.21 -1.10 5.28
C SER A 46 6.91 0.14 6.12
N ALA A 47 7.72 1.20 6.00
CA ALA A 47 7.51 2.45 6.72
C ALA A 47 6.23 3.17 6.25
N MET A 48 6.03 3.25 4.93
CA MET A 48 4.81 3.82 4.32
C MET A 48 3.55 3.06 4.76
N VAL A 49 3.57 1.73 4.78
CA VAL A 49 2.45 0.92 5.27
C VAL A 49 2.19 1.16 6.77
N ALA A 50 3.23 1.28 7.58
CA ALA A 50 3.09 1.56 9.01
C ALA A 50 2.45 2.93 9.25
N GLU A 51 2.85 3.94 8.49
CA GLU A 51 2.27 5.29 8.53
C GLU A 51 0.78 5.26 8.14
N ALA A 52 0.45 4.67 6.98
CA ALA A 52 -0.93 4.56 6.49
C ALA A 52 -1.85 3.83 7.49
N ARG A 53 -1.36 2.76 8.13
CA ARG A 53 -2.10 2.06 9.20
C ARG A 53 -2.31 2.94 10.44
N GLY A 54 -1.33 3.77 10.79
CA GLY A 54 -1.45 4.76 11.85
C GLY A 54 -2.56 5.77 11.60
N LEU A 55 -2.69 6.24 10.36
CA LEU A 55 -3.77 7.15 9.93
C LEU A 55 -5.15 6.50 10.04
N ILE A 56 -5.31 5.27 9.54
CA ILE A 56 -6.58 4.51 9.64
C ILE A 56 -7.00 4.31 11.10
N ALA A 57 -6.05 3.91 11.96
CA ALA A 57 -6.32 3.72 13.39
C ALA A 57 -6.70 5.05 14.08
N GLY A 58 -6.10 6.18 13.68
CA GLY A 58 -6.44 7.52 14.17
C GLY A 58 -7.83 7.97 13.74
N ALA A 59 -8.17 7.78 12.46
CA ALA A 59 -9.47 8.14 11.89
C ALA A 59 -10.64 7.34 12.51
N SER A 60 -10.38 6.14 13.01
CA SER A 60 -11.40 5.30 13.67
C SER A 60 -11.74 5.73 15.11
N ARG A 61 -11.03 6.73 15.68
CA ARG A 61 -11.14 7.14 17.09
C ARG A 61 -11.86 8.47 17.33
N VAL A 62 -12.39 9.12 16.28
CA VAL A 62 -13.10 10.40 16.34
C VAL A 62 -14.62 10.24 16.23
#